data_AF-A0A943HVG3-F1
#
_entry.id   AF-A0A943HVG3-F1
#
_cell.length_a   1.000
_cell.length_b   1.000
_cell.length_c   1.000
_cell.angle_alpha   90.00
_cell.angle_beta   90.00
_cell.angle_gamma   90.00
#
_symmetry.space_group_name_H-M   'P 1'
#
loop_
_entity.id
_entity.type
_entity.pdbx_description
1 polymer ?
#
loop_
_entity_poly.entity_id
_entity_poly.type
_entity_poly.pdbx_seq_one_letter_code
_entity_poly.pdbx_strand_id
1 'polypeptide(L)'
;MAIFVTAFDGNPRRSSGGLMGCVAPAITIAGNNFLRAAGSGKQAKDVSFSSISSIKNRLTCGQPVEMWNTEWGSWPGGRYAARWYNGHSYGLWGGNHAVVLKGYDDEQGIVYLSDSINGNVTRNAQVFFGTWQQMDSQAVVIE
;
A
#
# COMPACT_ATOMS: atom_id res chain seq x y z
N MET A 1 -2.80 -15.26 -17.46
CA MET A 1 -2.70 -15.48 -16.00
C MET A 1 -2.40 -14.14 -15.37
N ALA A 2 -3.26 -13.65 -14.46
CA ALA A 2 -3.14 -12.30 -13.89
C ALA A 2 -1.79 -12.10 -13.17
N ILE A 3 -1.09 -11.00 -13.47
CA ILE A 3 0.31 -10.74 -13.06
C ILE A 3 0.45 -9.72 -11.93
N PHE A 4 -0.66 -9.27 -11.35
CA PHE A 4 -0.72 -8.16 -10.38
C PHE A 4 0.17 -8.30 -9.13
N VAL A 5 0.68 -9.51 -8.84
CA VAL A 5 1.65 -9.80 -7.78
C VAL A 5 3.11 -9.56 -8.17
N THR A 6 3.45 -9.60 -9.46
CA THR A 6 4.83 -9.39 -9.93
C THR A 6 4.98 -8.20 -10.87
N ALA A 7 3.88 -7.64 -11.35
CA ALA A 7 3.82 -6.49 -12.24
C ALA A 7 2.46 -5.79 -12.13
N PHE A 8 2.31 -4.61 -12.75
CA PHE A 8 1.00 -3.99 -12.93
C PHE A 8 0.16 -4.82 -13.89
N ASP A 9 -1.05 -5.18 -13.47
CA ASP A 9 -2.05 -5.81 -14.33
C ASP A 9 -2.97 -4.71 -14.88
N GLY A 10 -3.15 -4.69 -16.20
CA GLY A 10 -3.86 -3.63 -16.92
C GLY A 10 -2.95 -2.62 -17.64
N ASN A 11 -3.56 -1.55 -18.15
CA ASN A 11 -2.84 -0.45 -18.80
C ASN A 11 -3.11 0.86 -18.03
N PRO A 12 -2.12 1.42 -17.31
CA PRO A 12 -2.32 2.60 -16.49
C PRO A 12 -2.63 3.87 -17.30
N ARG A 13 -2.52 3.84 -18.64
CA ARG A 13 -2.85 4.95 -19.54
C ARG A 13 -4.28 4.88 -20.09
N ARG A 14 -5.07 3.86 -19.73
CA ARG A 14 -6.46 3.70 -20.17
C ARG A 14 -7.39 3.80 -18.98
N SER A 15 -8.53 4.44 -19.17
CA SER A 15 -9.57 4.60 -18.13
C SER A 15 -10.52 3.39 -18.01
N SER A 16 -10.35 2.34 -18.82
CA SER A 16 -11.19 1.14 -18.78
C SER A 16 -10.49 -0.12 -19.31
N GLY A 17 -10.89 -1.28 -18.74
CA GLY A 17 -10.52 -2.63 -19.17
C GLY A 17 -9.50 -3.37 -18.27
N GLY A 18 -9.80 -4.62 -17.91
CA GLY A 18 -8.91 -5.52 -17.14
C GLY A 18 -8.97 -5.35 -15.61
N LEU A 19 -8.21 -6.18 -14.88
CA LEU A 19 -7.79 -5.82 -13.51
C LEU A 19 -6.91 -4.58 -13.67
N MET A 20 -7.10 -3.55 -12.85
CA MET A 20 -6.30 -2.32 -12.90
C MET A 20 -5.61 -2.14 -11.57
N GLY A 21 -4.38 -2.64 -11.46
CA GLY A 21 -3.63 -2.49 -10.22
C GLY A 21 -2.52 -3.48 -10.05
N CYS A 22 -1.83 -3.30 -8.93
CA CYS A 22 -0.86 -4.22 -8.40
C CYS A 22 -0.86 -4.18 -6.88
N VAL A 23 -0.18 -5.13 -6.29
CA VAL A 23 -0.05 -5.29 -4.84
C VAL A 23 1.38 -5.04 -4.38
N ALA A 24 1.59 -4.96 -3.07
CA ALA A 24 2.89 -4.66 -2.44
C ALA A 24 4.11 -5.39 -3.04
N PRO A 25 4.06 -6.70 -3.37
CA PRO A 25 5.19 -7.38 -3.99
C PRO A 25 5.60 -6.81 -5.35
N ALA A 26 4.64 -6.46 -6.21
CA ALA A 26 4.93 -5.89 -7.52
C ALA A 26 5.60 -4.52 -7.41
N ILE A 27 5.14 -3.69 -6.48
CA ILE A 27 5.76 -2.39 -6.17
C ILE A 27 7.15 -2.58 -5.58
N THR A 28 7.35 -3.58 -4.71
CA THR A 28 8.66 -3.90 -4.16
C THR A 28 9.65 -4.29 -5.26
N ILE A 29 9.22 -5.09 -6.24
CA ILE A 29 10.05 -5.45 -7.41
C ILE A 29 10.38 -4.20 -8.23
N ALA A 30 9.38 -3.41 -8.58
CA ALA A 30 9.56 -2.20 -9.38
C ALA A 30 10.45 -1.16 -8.69
N GLY A 31 10.24 -0.92 -7.39
CA GLY A 31 11.02 -0.01 -6.56
C GLY A 31 12.49 -0.43 -6.49
N ASN A 32 12.78 -1.71 -6.28
CA ASN A 32 14.16 -2.20 -6.29
C ASN A 32 14.84 -2.09 -7.66
N ASN A 33 14.10 -2.27 -8.76
CA ASN A 33 14.63 -2.05 -10.10
C ASN A 33 14.98 -0.57 -10.32
N PHE A 34 14.09 0.35 -9.92
CA PHE A 34 14.31 1.80 -10.00
C PHE A 34 15.52 2.23 -9.16
N LEU A 35 15.56 1.82 -7.88
CA LEU A 35 16.64 2.18 -6.95
C LEU A 35 18.00 1.70 -7.46
N ARG A 36 18.08 0.48 -8.01
CA ARG A 36 19.30 -0.06 -8.61
C ARG A 36 19.72 0.74 -9.85
N ALA A 37 18.79 1.04 -10.75
CA ALA A 37 19.07 1.83 -11.94
C ALA A 37 19.55 3.26 -11.60
N ALA A 38 19.05 3.82 -10.49
CA ALA A 38 19.47 5.11 -9.96
C ALA A 38 20.81 5.06 -9.17
N GLY A 39 21.45 3.89 -9.03
CA GLY A 39 22.68 3.75 -8.24
C GLY A 39 22.49 3.94 -6.74
N SER A 40 21.26 3.82 -6.24
CA SER A 40 20.96 3.96 -4.82
C SER A 40 21.38 2.72 -4.04
N GLY A 41 21.92 2.94 -2.83
CA GLY A 41 22.19 1.86 -1.86
C GLY A 41 20.95 1.38 -1.10
N LYS A 42 19.79 2.02 -1.31
CA LYS A 42 18.53 1.70 -0.63
C LYS A 42 17.79 0.55 -1.29
N GLN A 43 16.86 -0.06 -0.56
CA GLN A 43 16.01 -1.14 -1.04
C GLN A 43 14.54 -0.88 -0.72
N ALA A 44 13.66 -1.23 -1.65
CA ALA A 44 12.24 -1.36 -1.35
C ALA A 44 12.01 -2.71 -0.63
N LYS A 45 11.17 -2.71 0.41
CA LYS A 45 10.81 -3.92 1.16
C LYS A 45 9.31 -4.03 1.31
N ASP A 46 8.81 -5.23 1.01
CA ASP A 46 7.46 -5.63 1.37
C ASP A 46 7.44 -5.93 2.88
N VAL A 47 6.66 -5.14 3.61
CA VAL A 47 6.43 -5.28 5.06
C VAL A 47 4.95 -5.56 5.35
N SER A 48 4.23 -6.10 4.37
CA SER A 48 2.83 -6.49 4.48
C SER A 48 2.61 -7.45 5.65
N PHE A 49 1.38 -7.48 6.17
CA PHE A 49 0.99 -8.31 7.32
C PHE A 49 1.73 -8.00 8.63
N SER A 50 2.47 -6.89 8.68
CA SER A 50 3.04 -6.35 9.93
C SER A 50 1.95 -5.95 10.92
N SER A 51 2.30 -5.87 12.21
CA SER A 51 1.42 -5.27 13.21
C SER A 51 1.33 -3.74 13.05
N ILE A 52 0.24 -3.12 13.50
CA ILE A 52 0.12 -1.65 13.55
C ILE A 52 1.29 -1.03 14.35
N SER A 53 1.70 -1.67 15.45
CA SER A 53 2.85 -1.22 16.24
C SER A 53 4.15 -1.23 15.44
N SER A 54 4.40 -2.26 14.63
CA SER A 54 5.57 -2.31 13.74
C SER A 54 5.54 -1.16 12.71
N ILE A 55 4.38 -0.90 12.11
CA ILE A 55 4.20 0.24 11.18
C ILE A 55 4.47 1.57 11.88
N LYS A 56 3.91 1.80 13.07
CA LYS A 56 4.15 3.01 13.86
C LYS A 56 5.62 3.19 14.25
N ASN A 57 6.30 2.11 14.63
CA ASN A 57 7.73 2.15 14.95
C ASN A 57 8.61 2.54 13.75
N ARG A 58 8.18 2.25 12.51
CA ARG A 58 8.89 2.75 11.32
C ARG A 58 8.73 4.25 11.16
N LEU A 59 7.54 4.78 11.43
CA LEU A 59 7.26 6.22 11.37
C LEU A 59 8.04 7.01 12.42
N THR A 60 8.20 6.47 13.64
CA THR A 60 9.03 7.11 14.68
C THR A 60 10.51 7.16 14.29
N CYS A 61 10.97 6.23 13.46
CA CYS A 61 12.30 6.24 12.84
C CYS A 61 12.40 7.12 11.59
N GLY A 62 11.36 7.90 11.25
CA GLY A 62 11.34 8.76 10.07
C GLY A 62 11.16 8.01 8.74
N GLN A 63 10.71 6.76 8.77
CA GLN A 63 10.48 5.94 7.59
C GLN A 63 8.99 5.94 7.20
N PRO A 64 8.57 6.65 6.14
CA PRO A 64 7.19 6.60 5.64
C PRO A 64 6.88 5.23 5.03
N VAL A 65 5.59 4.89 4.98
CA VAL A 65 5.10 3.58 4.53
C VAL A 65 4.02 3.75 3.47
N GLU A 66 4.21 3.16 2.29
CA GLU A 66 3.15 3.02 1.30
C GLU A 66 2.21 1.88 1.72
N MET A 67 0.89 2.12 1.72
CA MET A 67 -0.10 1.20 2.24
C MET A 67 -1.34 1.17 1.34
N TRP A 68 -1.90 -0.03 1.15
CA TRP A 68 -3.15 -0.20 0.42
C TRP A 68 -4.33 0.08 1.36
N ASN A 69 -5.27 0.86 0.85
CA ASN A 69 -6.51 1.24 1.49
C ASN A 69 -7.58 1.45 0.40
N THR A 70 -8.61 2.23 0.69
CA THR A 70 -9.65 2.56 -0.28
C THR A 70 -9.57 3.99 -0.78
N GLU A 71 -10.06 4.21 -1.99
CA GLU A 71 -10.33 5.55 -2.50
C GLU A 71 -11.23 6.31 -1.51
N TRP A 72 -10.85 7.54 -1.21
CA TRP A 72 -11.59 8.45 -0.32
C TRP A 72 -11.76 7.95 1.12
N GLY A 73 -11.08 6.87 1.53
CA GLY A 73 -11.23 6.27 2.86
C GLY A 73 -12.59 5.59 3.08
N SER A 74 -13.21 5.10 2.00
CA SER A 74 -14.50 4.40 2.01
C SER A 74 -14.39 2.96 2.53
N TRP A 75 -15.51 2.26 2.69
CA TRP A 75 -15.48 0.84 3.03
C TRP A 75 -15.03 -0.01 1.81
N PRO A 76 -14.15 -1.01 1.97
CA PRO A 76 -13.62 -1.78 0.83
C PRO A 76 -14.68 -2.67 0.19
N GLY A 77 -14.85 -2.56 -1.13
CA GLY A 77 -15.67 -3.52 -1.87
C GLY A 77 -15.07 -4.94 -1.83
N GLY A 78 -15.82 -5.93 -2.34
CA GLY A 78 -15.37 -7.32 -2.33
C GLY A 78 -13.99 -7.54 -2.96
N ARG A 79 -13.22 -8.49 -2.42
CA ARG A 79 -11.94 -8.93 -2.99
C ARG A 79 -12.19 -9.60 -4.34
N TYR A 80 -11.81 -8.94 -5.43
CA TYR A 80 -12.08 -9.40 -6.79
C TYR A 80 -10.91 -10.16 -7.42
N ALA A 81 -9.72 -10.08 -6.84
CA ALA A 81 -8.59 -10.91 -7.21
C ALA A 81 -7.77 -11.31 -5.97
N ALA A 82 -7.22 -12.52 -5.99
CA ALA A 82 -6.34 -13.04 -4.94
C ALA A 82 -5.26 -13.93 -5.54
N ARG A 83 -4.03 -13.84 -5.03
CA ARG A 83 -2.90 -14.69 -5.42
C ARG A 83 -1.98 -14.94 -4.23
N TRP A 84 -1.50 -16.18 -4.16
CA TRP A 84 -0.48 -16.56 -3.18
C TRP A 84 0.91 -16.13 -3.66
N TYR A 85 1.68 -15.47 -2.80
CA TYR A 85 3.05 -15.06 -3.06
C TYR A 85 3.82 -14.99 -1.74
N ASN A 86 5.04 -15.54 -1.69
CA ASN A 86 5.93 -15.52 -0.52
C ASN A 86 5.25 -15.87 0.83
N GLY A 87 4.36 -16.87 0.84
CA GLY A 87 3.70 -17.34 2.07
C GLY A 87 2.46 -16.57 2.50
N HIS A 88 1.98 -15.62 1.68
CA HIS A 88 0.78 -14.85 1.97
C HIS A 88 -0.16 -14.75 0.76
N SER A 89 -1.45 -14.46 1.02
CA SER A 89 -2.46 -14.21 0.00
C SER A 89 -2.65 -12.71 -0.21
N TYR A 90 -2.20 -12.19 -1.36
CA TYR A 90 -2.34 -10.78 -1.73
C TYR A 90 -3.55 -10.55 -2.62
N GLY A 91 -4.29 -9.47 -2.38
CA GLY A 91 -5.57 -9.21 -3.02
C GLY A 91 -5.71 -7.81 -3.61
N LEU A 92 -6.56 -7.73 -4.63
CA LEU A 92 -7.13 -6.48 -5.09
C LEU A 92 -8.60 -6.43 -4.66
N TRP A 93 -9.00 -5.29 -4.12
CA TRP A 93 -10.29 -5.07 -3.46
C TRP A 93 -11.10 -3.97 -4.17
N GLY A 94 -12.43 -4.01 -4.09
CA GLY A 94 -13.24 -2.93 -4.65
C GLY A 94 -12.89 -1.58 -4.01
N GLY A 95 -12.65 -0.55 -4.84
CA GLY A 95 -12.17 0.75 -4.37
C GLY A 95 -10.69 0.78 -3.97
N ASN A 96 -9.88 -0.19 -4.41
CA ASN A 96 -8.45 -0.29 -4.09
C ASN A 96 -7.69 1.00 -4.40
N HIS A 97 -6.95 1.51 -3.40
CA HIS A 97 -6.09 2.67 -3.51
C HIS A 97 -4.81 2.48 -2.71
N ALA A 98 -3.74 3.17 -3.05
CA ALA A 98 -2.51 3.18 -2.25
C ALA A 98 -2.18 4.61 -1.83
N VAL A 99 -1.76 4.76 -0.58
CA VAL A 99 -1.38 6.06 0.02
C VAL A 99 -0.09 5.90 0.80
N VAL A 100 0.61 7.01 1.03
CA VAL A 100 1.80 7.02 1.89
C VAL A 100 1.41 7.51 3.29
N LEU A 101 1.48 6.63 4.27
CA LEU A 101 1.42 6.96 5.69
C LEU A 101 2.75 7.58 6.12
N LYS A 102 2.69 8.79 6.66
CA LYS A 102 3.88 9.60 6.98
C LYS A 102 3.89 10.12 8.43
N GLY A 103 2.85 9.84 9.20
CA GLY A 103 2.80 10.13 10.62
C GLY A 103 1.47 9.75 11.25
N TYR A 104 1.38 9.84 12.57
CA TYR A 104 0.16 9.62 13.35
C TYR A 104 0.17 10.49 14.60
N ASP A 105 -1.01 10.73 15.17
CA ASP A 105 -1.21 11.33 16.49
C ASP A 105 -2.21 10.45 17.24
N ASP A 106 -1.73 9.78 18.30
CA ASP A 106 -2.52 8.86 19.10
C ASP A 106 -3.46 9.55 20.08
N GLU A 107 -3.14 10.77 20.51
CA GLU A 107 -4.01 11.55 21.38
C GLU A 107 -5.23 12.07 20.61
N GLN A 108 -5.00 12.50 19.37
CA GLN A 108 -6.07 12.94 18.46
C GLN A 108 -6.75 11.79 17.72
N GLY A 109 -6.17 10.59 17.71
CA GLY A 109 -6.70 9.42 17.01
C GLY A 109 -6.68 9.56 15.48
N ILE A 110 -5.62 10.17 14.93
CA ILE A 110 -5.49 10.48 13.50
C ILE A 110 -4.18 9.96 12.87
N VAL A 111 -4.20 9.82 11.55
CA VAL A 111 -3.03 9.56 10.71
C VAL A 111 -2.84 10.67 9.67
N TYR A 112 -1.58 10.96 9.33
CA TYR A 112 -1.19 11.89 8.29
C TYR A 112 -0.78 11.13 7.03
N LEU A 113 -1.42 11.42 5.91
CA LEU A 113 -1.26 10.71 4.64
C LEU A 113 -0.82 11.66 3.53
N SER A 114 -0.01 11.15 2.60
CA SER A 114 0.14 11.70 1.25
C SER A 114 -0.67 10.81 0.30
N ASP A 115 -1.74 11.36 -0.22
CA ASP A 115 -2.71 10.70 -1.10
C ASP A 115 -2.55 11.27 -2.51
N SER A 116 -2.32 10.43 -3.51
CA SER A 116 -2.15 10.90 -4.90
C SER A 116 -3.41 11.54 -5.50
N ILE A 117 -4.57 11.33 -4.88
CA ILE A 117 -5.85 11.93 -5.27
C ILE A 117 -6.07 13.26 -4.55
N ASN A 118 -5.79 13.31 -3.24
CA ASN A 118 -6.19 14.42 -2.37
C ASN A 118 -5.03 15.30 -1.87
N GLY A 119 -3.79 14.96 -2.22
CA GLY A 119 -2.61 15.57 -1.63
C GLY A 119 -2.43 15.18 -0.16
N ASN A 120 -2.06 16.14 0.68
CA ASN A 120 -1.83 15.89 2.10
C ASN A 120 -3.15 15.91 2.87
N VAL A 121 -3.50 14.79 3.50
CA VAL A 121 -4.76 14.66 4.24
C VAL A 121 -4.56 14.01 5.61
N THR A 122 -5.50 14.30 6.51
CA THR A 122 -5.62 13.64 7.81
C THR A 122 -6.83 12.72 7.79
N ARG A 123 -6.71 11.52 8.37
CA ARG A 123 -7.81 10.55 8.50
C ARG A 123 -7.90 10.02 9.92
N ASN A 124 -9.07 9.53 10.31
CA ASN A 124 -9.24 8.80 11.57
C ASN A 124 -8.37 7.53 11.54
N ALA A 125 -7.53 7.34 12.57
CA ALA A 125 -6.55 6.26 12.62
C ALA A 125 -7.21 4.88 12.72
N GLN A 126 -8.25 4.74 13.53
CA GLN A 126 -8.97 3.47 13.72
C GLN A 126 -9.59 2.99 12.41
N VAL A 127 -10.26 3.89 11.68
CA VAL A 127 -10.84 3.58 10.37
C VAL A 127 -9.73 3.22 9.38
N PHE A 128 -8.68 4.02 9.30
CA PHE A 128 -7.59 3.80 8.35
C PHE A 128 -6.92 2.43 8.55
N PHE A 129 -6.48 2.13 9.78
CA PHE A 129 -5.82 0.85 10.08
C PHE A 129 -6.78 -0.33 10.00
N GLY A 130 -8.05 -0.17 10.38
CA GLY A 130 -9.07 -1.22 10.23
C GLY A 130 -9.29 -1.62 8.77
N THR A 131 -9.44 -0.64 7.88
CA THR A 131 -9.54 -0.88 6.43
C THR A 131 -8.26 -1.52 5.88
N TRP A 132 -7.09 -1.03 6.27
CA TRP A 132 -5.82 -1.62 5.86
C TRP A 132 -5.69 -3.08 6.27
N GLN A 133 -6.04 -3.42 7.51
CA GLN A 133 -6.01 -4.80 8.00
C GLN A 133 -6.94 -5.71 7.21
N GLN A 134 -8.14 -5.21 6.88
CA GLN A 134 -9.11 -5.92 6.06
C GLN A 134 -8.60 -6.18 4.64
N MET A 135 -7.82 -5.25 4.07
CA MET A 135 -7.30 -5.30 2.71
C MET A 135 -5.94 -6.01 2.59
N ASP A 136 -5.80 -7.12 3.32
CA ASP A 136 -4.59 -7.95 3.37
C ASP A 136 -3.35 -7.22 3.93
N SER A 137 -3.53 -6.15 4.71
CA SER A 137 -2.45 -5.45 5.43
C SER A 137 -1.22 -5.11 4.57
N GLN A 138 -1.43 -4.73 3.31
CA GLN A 138 -0.33 -4.55 2.36
C GLN A 138 0.46 -3.27 2.66
N ALA A 139 1.79 -3.38 2.69
CA ALA A 139 2.67 -2.26 3.02
C ALA A 139 4.06 -2.40 2.39
N VAL A 140 4.61 -1.28 1.91
CA VAL A 140 5.96 -1.19 1.33
C VAL A 140 6.72 -0.02 1.96
N VAL A 141 8.01 -0.22 2.21
CA VAL A 141 8.93 0.81 2.70
C VAL A 141 10.20 0.88 1.85
N ILE A 142 10.98 1.94 2.03
CA ILE A 142 12.36 2.05 1.53
C ILE A 142 13.30 2.13 2.72
N GLU A 143 14.32 1.27 2.77
CA GLU A 143 15.40 1.27 3.77
C GLU A 143 16.78 1.46 3.12
#